data_AF-A0AAU7KA24-F1
#
_entry.id   AF-A0AAU7KA24-F1
#
_cell.length_a   1.000
_cell.length_b   1.000
_cell.length_c   1.000
_cell.angle_alpha   90.00
_cell.angle_beta   90.00
_cell.angle_gamma   90.00
#
_symmetry.space_group_name_H-M   'P 1'
#
loop_
_entity.id
_entity.type
_entity.pdbx_description
1 polymer ?
#
loop_
_entity_poly.entity_id
_entity_poly.type
_entity_poly.pdbx_seq_one_letter_code
_entity_poly.pdbx_strand_id
1 'polypeptide(L)'
;MNGLIQFLTKIQTFELRIVNKAELKSSIKEDGNKQAYSLAHETHYYDSFTFKSEIRVLKEMALIDLLSLNDISLKREFEQIKKLKERFKLIWTNFHQHYGEFRAEYPSNFIFAIQLDYLFIVNNLQSDYKDIYIGDEFVESLHDTLKIRDKFLSELISEVDEILNPRETFEEWMDKQKSQQQTEDVTLEQPTKIPYNPDAGRPKFNHQYIDDFLQLIKTYFSEEHFNQLAALIKSDEQPASQLIFS
;
A
#
# COMPACT_ATOMS: atom_id res chain seq x y z
N MET A 1 9.29 25.98 -6.31
CA MET A 1 9.10 25.13 -5.12
C MET A 1 7.95 25.55 -4.21
N ASN A 2 7.13 26.56 -4.58
CA ASN A 2 5.97 26.92 -3.76
C ASN A 2 4.87 25.84 -3.80
N GLY A 3 4.68 25.19 -4.96
CA GLY A 3 3.71 24.12 -5.15
C GLY A 3 4.07 22.87 -4.35
N LEU A 4 5.35 22.44 -4.38
CA LEU A 4 5.79 21.29 -3.59
C LEU A 4 5.60 21.52 -2.09
N ILE A 5 5.98 22.68 -1.58
CA ILE A 5 5.82 23.02 -0.16
C ILE A 5 4.34 23.04 0.21
N GLN A 6 3.47 23.66 -0.61
CA GLN A 6 2.04 23.72 -0.35
C GLN A 6 1.40 22.33 -0.36
N PHE A 7 1.72 21.49 -1.34
CA PHE A 7 1.25 20.11 -1.40
C PHE A 7 1.68 19.32 -0.16
N LEU A 8 2.98 19.30 0.15
CA LEU A 8 3.50 18.55 1.29
C LEU A 8 2.94 19.05 2.61
N THR A 9 2.75 20.36 2.76
CA THR A 9 2.11 20.93 3.95
C THR A 9 0.66 20.48 4.04
N LYS A 10 -0.12 20.59 2.96
CA LYS A 10 -1.54 20.23 2.95
C LYS A 10 -1.79 18.77 3.29
N ILE A 11 -0.98 17.84 2.77
CA ILE A 11 -1.15 16.40 3.06
C ILE A 11 -0.66 16.01 4.45
N GLN A 12 0.19 16.82 5.09
CA GLN A 12 0.71 16.58 6.44
C GLN A 12 -0.07 17.30 7.52
N THR A 13 -0.99 18.21 7.18
CA THR A 13 -1.76 18.99 8.15
C THR A 13 -3.20 18.50 8.24
N PHE A 14 -3.66 18.28 9.47
CA PHE A 14 -5.02 17.94 9.85
C PHE A 14 -5.61 19.09 10.66
N GLU A 15 -6.68 19.69 10.15
CA GLU A 15 -7.35 20.81 10.81
C GLU A 15 -8.54 20.29 11.62
N LEU A 16 -8.33 19.92 12.88
CA LEU A 16 -9.45 19.43 13.70
C LEU A 16 -10.42 20.57 14.00
N ARG A 17 -11.71 20.42 13.67
CA ARG A 17 -12.76 21.35 14.13
C ARG A 17 -13.43 20.77 15.35
N ILE A 18 -13.67 21.62 16.36
CA ILE A 18 -14.46 21.26 17.53
C ILE A 18 -15.89 21.73 17.29
N VAL A 19 -16.83 20.81 17.27
CA VAL A 19 -18.27 21.08 17.08
C VAL A 19 -19.04 20.61 18.31
N ASN A 20 -20.18 21.24 18.59
CA ASN A 20 -21.10 20.75 19.62
C ASN A 20 -22.03 19.73 18.97
N LYS A 21 -22.06 18.51 19.49
CA LYS A 21 -22.93 17.43 19.00
C LYS A 21 -23.94 17.06 20.08
N ALA A 22 -25.21 16.96 19.69
CA ALA A 22 -26.25 16.41 20.55
C ALA A 22 -26.06 14.88 20.61
N GLU A 23 -26.08 14.30 21.82
CA GLU A 23 -25.92 12.85 21.98
C GLU A 23 -27.04 12.09 21.26
N LEU A 24 -26.67 11.07 20.48
CA LEU A 24 -27.62 10.06 20.03
C LEU A 24 -28.08 9.28 21.28
N LYS A 25 -29.39 9.29 21.55
CA LYS A 25 -30.05 8.65 22.68
C LYS A 25 -29.51 7.23 22.95
N SER A 26 -28.63 7.08 23.93
CA SER A 26 -28.50 5.83 24.66
C SER A 26 -29.52 5.86 25.79
N SER A 27 -30.17 4.73 26.10
CA SER A 27 -31.23 4.62 27.12
C SER A 27 -30.77 4.95 28.56
N ILE A 28 -29.52 5.39 28.74
CA ILE A 28 -28.85 5.53 30.05
C ILE A 28 -28.19 6.92 30.24
N LYS A 29 -28.06 7.78 29.21
CA LYS A 29 -27.37 9.08 29.35
C LYS A 29 -28.32 10.25 29.01
N GLU A 30 -28.35 11.23 29.91
CA GLU A 30 -29.11 12.49 29.78
C GLU A 30 -28.58 13.36 28.65
N ASP A 31 -29.48 14.19 28.10
CA ASP A 31 -29.27 15.13 27.01
C ASP A 31 -28.12 16.11 27.33
N GLY A 32 -26.93 15.83 26.79
CA GLY A 32 -25.74 16.67 26.96
C GLY A 32 -25.14 17.03 25.60
N ASN A 33 -25.08 18.31 25.27
CA ASN A 33 -24.23 18.76 24.17
C ASN A 33 -22.77 18.54 24.55
N LYS A 34 -22.08 17.65 23.83
CA LYS A 34 -20.63 17.42 24.02
C LYS A 34 -19.83 18.03 22.88
N GLN A 35 -18.65 18.53 23.23
CA GLN A 35 -17.66 18.92 22.23
C GLN A 35 -17.12 17.65 21.56
N ALA A 36 -17.09 17.65 20.24
CA ALA A 36 -16.63 16.55 19.43
C ALA A 36 -15.67 17.04 18.34
N TYR A 37 -14.69 16.20 17.98
CA TYR A 37 -13.86 16.47 16.82
C TYR A 37 -14.62 16.20 15.53
N SER A 38 -14.35 17.01 14.51
CA SER A 38 -14.91 16.85 13.17
C SER A 38 -13.87 17.16 12.10
N LEU A 39 -13.80 16.26 11.11
CA LEU A 39 -13.10 16.43 9.84
C LEU A 39 -14.07 16.50 8.65
N ALA A 40 -15.37 16.68 8.91
CA ALA A 40 -16.40 16.69 7.87
C ALA A 40 -16.14 17.73 6.76
N HIS A 41 -15.49 18.85 7.08
CA HIS A 41 -15.10 19.85 6.08
C HIS A 41 -14.02 19.38 5.08
N GLU A 42 -13.43 18.19 5.26
CA GLU A 42 -12.51 17.57 4.31
C GLU A 42 -13.19 16.43 3.52
N THR A 43 -14.29 15.86 4.03
CA THR A 43 -14.84 14.58 3.55
C THR A 43 -16.36 14.51 3.41
N HIS A 44 -17.10 15.52 3.84
CA HIS A 44 -18.57 15.50 3.79
C HIS A 44 -19.10 16.05 2.46
N TYR A 45 -19.82 15.21 1.72
CA TYR A 45 -20.54 15.55 0.49
C TYR A 45 -19.74 16.46 -0.47
N TYR A 46 -20.14 17.72 -0.65
CA TYR A 46 -19.47 18.67 -1.55
C TYR A 46 -18.06 19.07 -1.10
N ASP A 47 -17.79 19.11 0.20
CA ASP A 47 -16.49 19.50 0.73
C ASP A 47 -15.42 18.47 0.37
N SER A 48 -15.79 17.19 0.27
CA SER A 48 -14.89 16.12 -0.20
C SER A 48 -14.40 16.36 -1.63
N PHE A 49 -15.27 16.87 -2.51
CA PHE A 49 -14.90 17.19 -3.88
C PHE A 49 -13.94 18.38 -3.94
N THR A 50 -14.24 19.43 -3.17
CA THR A 50 -13.40 20.63 -3.07
C THR A 50 -12.02 20.27 -2.54
N PHE A 51 -11.95 19.54 -1.43
CA PHE A 51 -10.70 19.10 -0.80
C PHE A 51 -9.88 18.20 -1.74
N LYS A 52 -10.51 17.22 -2.37
CA LYS A 52 -9.86 16.32 -3.33
C LYS A 52 -9.35 17.07 -4.55
N SER A 53 -10.11 18.05 -5.05
CA SER A 53 -9.71 18.89 -6.18
C SER A 53 -8.53 19.80 -5.80
N GLU A 54 -8.56 20.40 -4.62
CA GLU A 54 -7.47 21.23 -4.09
C GLU A 54 -6.17 20.42 -4.01
N ILE A 55 -6.18 19.24 -3.37
CA ILE A 55 -5.00 18.39 -3.27
C ILE A 55 -4.50 17.97 -4.65
N ARG A 56 -5.41 17.64 -5.59
CA ARG A 56 -5.01 17.31 -6.96
C ARG A 56 -4.23 18.47 -7.60
N VAL A 57 -4.76 19.69 -7.57
CA VAL A 57 -4.09 20.85 -8.16
C VAL A 57 -2.73 21.09 -7.50
N LEU A 58 -2.65 20.98 -6.17
CA LEU A 58 -1.39 21.10 -5.46
C LEU A 58 -0.38 20.01 -5.87
N LYS A 59 -0.84 18.77 -6.08
CA LYS A 59 -0.01 17.67 -6.59
C LYS A 59 0.57 18.00 -7.97
N GLU A 60 -0.25 18.52 -8.89
CA GLU A 60 0.22 18.93 -10.22
C GLU A 60 1.26 20.07 -10.13
N MET A 61 1.03 21.06 -9.26
CA MET A 61 1.99 22.13 -9.03
C MET A 61 3.30 21.62 -8.41
N ALA A 62 3.22 20.64 -7.49
CA ALA A 62 4.37 19.98 -6.90
C ALA A 62 5.17 19.20 -7.96
N LEU A 63 4.50 18.51 -8.88
CA LEU A 63 5.14 17.82 -9.99
C LEU A 63 5.90 18.79 -10.89
N ILE A 64 5.29 19.91 -11.28
CA ILE A 64 5.95 20.96 -12.09
C ILE A 64 7.19 21.49 -11.37
N ASP A 65 7.09 21.76 -10.07
CA ASP A 65 8.22 22.19 -9.26
C ASP A 65 9.35 21.15 -9.25
N LEU A 66 9.04 19.86 -9.11
CA LEU A 66 10.01 18.78 -9.12
C LEU A 66 10.67 18.59 -10.50
N LEU A 67 9.89 18.68 -11.57
CA LEU A 67 10.38 18.60 -12.96
C LEU A 67 11.35 19.74 -13.32
N SER A 68 11.26 20.87 -12.63
CA SER A 68 12.19 22.00 -12.83
C SER A 68 13.57 21.79 -12.19
N LEU A 69 13.73 20.75 -11.38
CA LEU A 69 14.99 20.43 -10.70
C LEU A 69 15.96 19.67 -11.60
N ASN A 70 17.25 19.77 -11.29
CA ASN A 70 18.25 18.88 -11.86
C ASN A 70 18.19 17.48 -11.23
N ASP A 71 18.73 16.47 -11.91
CA ASP A 71 18.65 15.06 -11.50
C ASP A 71 19.11 14.79 -10.06
N ILE A 72 20.17 15.45 -9.61
CA ILE A 72 20.71 15.26 -8.25
C ILE A 72 19.72 15.78 -7.22
N SER A 73 19.20 17.00 -7.44
CA SER A 73 18.21 17.62 -6.55
C SER A 73 16.92 16.82 -6.57
N LEU A 74 16.45 16.40 -7.75
CA LEU A 74 15.24 15.60 -7.91
C LEU A 74 15.33 14.29 -7.13
N LYS A 75 16.43 13.52 -7.29
CA LYS A 75 16.64 12.28 -6.52
C LYS A 75 16.64 12.52 -5.01
N ARG A 76 17.28 13.60 -4.56
CA ARG A 76 17.33 13.95 -3.13
C ARG A 76 15.94 14.28 -2.58
N GLU A 77 15.18 15.12 -3.28
CA GLU A 77 13.82 15.49 -2.86
C GLU A 77 12.90 14.27 -2.91
N PHE A 78 13.03 13.43 -3.94
CA PHE A 78 12.26 12.19 -4.09
C PHE A 78 12.44 11.24 -2.90
N GLU A 79 13.66 11.07 -2.40
CA GLU A 79 13.92 10.27 -1.20
C GLU A 79 13.29 10.87 0.07
N GLN A 80 13.16 12.20 0.18
CA GLN A 80 12.41 12.81 1.30
C GLN A 80 10.91 12.55 1.19
N ILE A 81 10.36 12.61 -0.03
CA ILE A 81 8.94 12.32 -0.30
C ILE A 81 8.63 10.84 0.04
N LYS A 82 9.53 9.91 -0.28
CA LYS A 82 9.39 8.49 0.13
C LYS A 82 9.33 8.30 1.64
N LYS A 83 10.13 9.04 2.41
CA LYS A 83 10.03 8.98 3.89
C LYS A 83 8.66 9.41 4.40
N LEU A 84 8.02 10.38 3.73
CA LEU A 84 6.65 10.75 4.06
C LEU A 84 5.68 9.59 3.78
N LYS A 85 5.88 8.82 2.70
CA LYS A 85 5.08 7.62 2.43
C LYS A 85 5.23 6.56 3.53
N GLU A 86 6.42 6.39 4.10
CA GLU A 86 6.61 5.49 5.24
C GLU A 86 5.82 5.95 6.48
N ARG A 87 5.70 7.27 6.71
CA ARG A 87 4.81 7.80 7.78
C ARG A 87 3.34 7.46 7.52
N PHE A 88 2.88 7.52 6.27
CA PHE A 88 1.53 7.09 5.90
C PHE A 88 1.31 5.58 6.14
N LYS A 89 2.31 4.73 5.89
CA LYS A 89 2.22 3.30 6.24
C LYS A 89 2.10 3.08 7.75
N LEU A 90 2.86 3.85 8.54
CA LEU A 90 2.84 3.75 10.00
C LEU A 90 1.49 4.18 10.57
N ILE A 91 0.94 5.33 10.15
CA ILE A 91 -0.39 5.76 10.61
C ILE A 91 -1.47 4.77 10.20
N TRP A 92 -1.40 4.16 9.02
CA TRP A 92 -2.36 3.12 8.62
C TRP A 92 -2.27 1.90 9.53
N THR A 93 -1.07 1.47 9.89
CA THR A 93 -0.87 0.37 10.82
C THR A 93 -1.50 0.67 12.17
N ASN A 94 -1.19 1.84 12.73
CA ASN A 94 -1.74 2.27 14.01
C ASN A 94 -3.27 2.44 13.96
N PHE A 95 -3.79 3.06 12.90
CA PHE A 95 -5.22 3.28 12.70
C PHE A 95 -5.98 1.94 12.73
N HIS A 96 -5.56 0.95 11.94
CA HIS A 96 -6.23 -0.34 11.89
C HIS A 96 -6.12 -1.16 13.18
N GLN A 97 -5.06 -0.95 13.98
CA GLN A 97 -4.95 -1.59 15.31
C GLN A 97 -5.98 -1.05 16.31
N HIS A 98 -6.38 0.20 16.16
CA HIS A 98 -7.33 0.86 17.06
C HIS A 98 -8.74 1.00 16.47
N TYR A 99 -8.90 0.78 15.17
CA TYR A 99 -10.18 0.80 14.47
C TYR A 99 -11.05 -0.39 14.87
N GLY A 100 -12.34 -0.16 15.04
CA GLY A 100 -13.32 -1.21 15.27
C GLY A 100 -14.57 -0.93 14.47
N GLU A 101 -14.90 -1.83 13.54
CA GLU A 101 -16.14 -1.76 12.78
C GLU A 101 -17.34 -1.70 13.75
N PHE A 102 -18.31 -0.84 13.44
CA PHE A 102 -19.55 -0.65 14.21
C PHE A 102 -19.40 -0.10 15.64
N ARG A 103 -18.27 0.50 15.99
CA ARG A 103 -18.15 1.29 17.23
C ARG A 103 -18.81 2.65 17.07
N ALA A 104 -19.81 2.94 17.91
CA ALA A 104 -20.42 4.26 17.98
C ALA A 104 -19.52 5.31 18.68
N GLU A 105 -18.59 4.87 19.53
CA GLU A 105 -17.71 5.75 20.31
C GLU A 105 -16.32 5.12 20.45
N TYR A 106 -15.30 5.97 20.35
CA TYR A 106 -13.90 5.61 20.51
C TYR A 106 -13.34 6.25 21.80
N PRO A 107 -12.28 5.67 22.39
CA PRO A 107 -11.61 6.26 23.55
C PRO A 107 -11.20 7.71 23.28
N SER A 108 -11.32 8.60 24.27
CA SER A 108 -10.95 10.02 24.14
C SER A 108 -9.49 10.25 23.73
N ASN A 109 -8.61 9.30 24.06
CA ASN A 109 -7.21 9.31 23.67
C ASN A 109 -6.94 8.67 22.28
N PHE A 110 -7.97 8.36 21.48
CA PHE A 110 -7.81 7.65 20.20
C PHE A 110 -6.84 8.34 19.24
N ILE A 111 -6.88 9.67 19.11
CA ILE A 111 -5.98 10.44 18.24
C ILE A 111 -4.51 10.25 18.63
N PHE A 112 -4.22 10.19 19.94
CA PHE A 112 -2.90 9.93 20.48
C PHE A 112 -2.50 8.46 20.35
N ALA A 113 -3.45 7.54 20.53
CA ALA A 113 -3.22 6.11 20.38
C ALA A 113 -2.78 5.74 18.95
N ILE A 114 -3.40 6.36 17.94
CA ILE A 114 -2.98 6.19 16.54
C ILE A 114 -1.71 7.00 16.20
N GLN A 115 -1.21 7.83 17.12
CA GLN A 115 -0.04 8.69 16.97
C GLN A 115 -0.20 9.75 15.86
N LEU A 116 -1.41 10.25 15.64
CA LEU A 116 -1.67 11.23 14.57
C LEU A 116 -0.84 12.51 14.78
N ASP A 117 -0.75 12.98 16.03
CA ASP A 117 -0.02 14.17 16.47
C ASP A 117 1.50 14.03 16.39
N TYR A 118 2.01 12.80 16.51
CA TYR A 118 3.42 12.50 16.36
C TYR A 118 3.83 12.43 14.88
N LEU A 119 2.97 11.87 14.02
CA LEU A 119 3.28 11.61 12.62
C LEU A 119 2.98 12.81 11.71
N PHE A 120 2.06 13.68 12.11
CA PHE A 120 1.52 14.77 11.30
C PHE A 120 1.30 16.05 12.12
N ILE A 121 1.10 17.15 11.41
CA ILE A 121 0.72 18.43 12.02
C ILE A 121 -0.78 18.35 12.31
N VAL A 122 -1.16 18.37 13.58
CA VAL A 122 -2.57 18.32 14.00
C VAL A 122 -2.93 19.62 14.68
N ASN A 123 -3.70 20.45 13.99
CA ASN A 123 -4.15 21.74 14.48
C ASN A 123 -5.43 21.60 15.32
N ASN A 124 -5.54 22.44 16.35
CA ASN A 124 -6.63 22.46 17.33
C ASN A 124 -6.81 21.18 18.17
N LEU A 125 -5.85 20.26 18.14
CA LEU A 125 -5.80 19.14 19.07
C LEU A 125 -5.70 19.69 20.50
N GLN A 126 -6.54 19.15 21.37
CA GLN A 126 -6.55 19.45 22.80
C GLN A 126 -5.82 18.35 23.54
N SER A 127 -5.41 18.62 24.79
CA SER A 127 -4.88 17.57 25.65
C SER A 127 -5.88 16.44 25.82
N ASP A 128 -5.40 15.21 25.95
CA ASP A 128 -6.14 14.00 26.33
C ASP A 128 -7.04 14.16 27.58
N TYR A 129 -6.73 15.12 28.47
CA TYR A 129 -7.56 15.44 29.63
C TYR A 129 -8.84 16.25 29.33
N LYS A 130 -8.95 16.88 28.15
CA LYS A 130 -10.20 17.52 27.73
C LYS A 130 -11.05 16.42 27.11
N ASP A 131 -12.11 16.04 27.81
CA ASP A 131 -13.09 15.00 27.43
C ASP A 131 -13.86 15.36 26.15
N ILE A 132 -13.15 15.44 25.02
CA ILE A 132 -13.70 15.69 23.70
C ILE A 132 -14.09 14.34 23.10
N TYR A 133 -15.34 14.27 22.68
CA TYR A 133 -15.94 13.08 22.15
C TYR A 133 -15.35 12.71 20.77
N ILE A 134 -15.08 11.42 20.60
CA ILE A 134 -14.60 10.82 19.35
C ILE A 134 -15.65 9.81 18.88
N GLY A 135 -16.51 10.26 17.98
CA GLY A 135 -17.56 9.44 17.37
C GLY A 135 -17.09 8.71 16.12
N ASP A 136 -17.90 7.75 15.68
CA ASP A 136 -17.75 7.01 14.42
C ASP A 136 -17.57 7.94 13.20
N GLU A 137 -18.39 8.97 13.07
CA GLU A 137 -18.33 9.94 11.98
C GLU A 137 -16.95 10.61 11.85
N PHE A 138 -16.30 10.91 12.98
CA PHE A 138 -14.94 11.46 12.97
C PHE A 138 -13.93 10.44 12.46
N VAL A 139 -14.03 9.20 12.94
CA VAL A 139 -13.10 8.13 12.57
C VAL A 139 -13.24 7.75 11.09
N GLU A 140 -14.47 7.69 10.57
CA GLU A 140 -14.74 7.49 9.15
C GLU A 140 -14.23 8.66 8.31
N SER A 141 -14.47 9.90 8.76
CA SER A 141 -13.91 11.09 8.10
C SER A 141 -12.37 11.06 8.09
N LEU A 142 -11.74 10.65 9.19
CA LEU A 142 -10.29 10.55 9.30
C LEU A 142 -9.74 9.48 8.34
N HIS A 143 -10.40 8.31 8.27
CA HIS A 143 -10.07 7.24 7.34
C HIS A 143 -10.12 7.75 5.89
N ASP A 144 -11.21 8.41 5.51
CA ASP A 144 -11.38 8.94 4.15
C ASP A 144 -10.33 10.00 3.83
N THR A 145 -10.03 10.92 4.76
CA THR A 145 -9.01 11.91 4.45
C THR A 145 -7.60 11.32 4.38
N LEU A 146 -7.26 10.36 5.26
CA LEU A 146 -6.00 9.61 5.16
C LEU A 146 -5.86 8.95 3.79
N LYS A 147 -6.93 8.32 3.31
CA LYS A 147 -6.98 7.67 2.00
C LYS A 147 -6.77 8.64 0.85
N ILE A 148 -7.40 9.82 0.89
CA ILE A 148 -7.22 10.85 -0.14
C ILE A 148 -5.77 11.35 -0.16
N ARG A 149 -5.23 11.70 1.02
CA ARG A 149 -3.86 12.21 1.16
C ARG A 149 -2.83 11.19 0.68
N ASP A 150 -2.96 9.93 1.12
CA ASP A 150 -2.05 8.85 0.75
C ASP A 150 -2.10 8.51 -0.74
N LYS A 151 -3.30 8.55 -1.33
CA LYS A 151 -3.49 8.35 -2.77
C LYS A 151 -2.69 9.35 -3.58
N PHE A 152 -2.86 10.66 -3.33
CA PHE A 152 -2.19 11.68 -4.12
C PHE A 152 -0.68 11.73 -3.89
N LEU A 153 -0.22 11.42 -2.67
CA LEU A 153 1.21 11.21 -2.41
C LEU A 153 1.76 10.05 -3.25
N SER A 154 1.02 8.95 -3.34
CA SER A 154 1.43 7.77 -4.12
C SER A 154 1.46 8.06 -5.62
N GLU A 155 0.48 8.81 -6.14
CA GLU A 155 0.47 9.28 -7.53
C GLU A 155 1.70 10.13 -7.83
N LEU A 156 2.00 11.14 -7.00
CA LEU A 156 3.20 11.97 -7.16
C LEU A 156 4.48 11.13 -7.14
N ILE A 157 4.59 10.18 -6.20
CA ILE A 157 5.75 9.29 -6.12
C ILE A 157 5.88 8.45 -7.38
N SER A 158 4.79 7.88 -7.89
CA SER A 158 4.79 7.07 -9.10
C SER A 158 5.22 7.89 -10.32
N GLU A 159 4.68 9.09 -10.49
CA GLU A 159 5.00 9.98 -11.60
C GLU A 159 6.49 10.36 -11.59
N VAL A 160 7.05 10.71 -10.42
CA VAL A 160 8.48 11.05 -10.27
C VAL A 160 9.37 9.82 -10.46
N ASP A 161 8.93 8.64 -10.01
CA ASP A 161 9.67 7.38 -10.22
C ASP A 161 9.76 7.04 -11.71
N GLU A 162 8.67 7.21 -12.47
CA GLU A 162 8.65 6.99 -13.91
C GLU A 162 9.59 7.95 -14.66
N ILE A 163 9.79 9.17 -14.14
CA ILE A 163 10.74 10.14 -14.71
C ILE A 163 12.19 9.76 -14.41
N LEU A 164 12.47 9.34 -13.17
CA LEU A 164 13.83 9.00 -12.72
C LEU A 164 14.28 7.62 -13.20
N ASN A 165 13.33 6.69 -13.29
CA ASN A 165 13.50 5.30 -13.66
C ASN A 165 12.49 4.97 -14.78
N PRO A 166 12.64 5.56 -15.98
CA PRO A 166 11.77 5.25 -17.10
C PRO A 166 11.83 3.75 -17.33
N ARG A 167 10.65 3.10 -17.24
CA ARG A 167 10.55 1.67 -17.49
C ARG A 167 11.01 1.45 -18.92
N GLU A 168 11.98 0.55 -19.10
CA GLU A 168 12.37 0.08 -20.43
C GLU A 168 11.11 -0.34 -21.17
N THR A 169 10.85 0.31 -22.29
CA THR A 169 9.81 -0.16 -23.20
C THR A 169 10.24 -1.52 -23.77
N PHE A 170 9.28 -2.38 -24.08
CA PHE A 170 9.56 -3.69 -24.68
C PHE A 170 10.43 -3.57 -25.95
N GLU A 171 10.29 -2.47 -26.68
CA GLU A 171 11.09 -2.12 -27.87
C GLU A 171 12.55 -1.78 -27.51
N GLU A 172 12.79 -0.96 -26.49
CA GLU A 172 14.14 -0.65 -26.00
C GLU A 172 14.85 -1.90 -25.43
N TRP A 173 14.09 -2.77 -24.77
CA TRP A 173 14.59 -4.06 -24.29
C TRP A 173 14.97 -5.00 -25.44
N MET A 174 14.12 -5.08 -26.48
CA MET A 174 14.38 -5.85 -27.71
C MET A 174 15.58 -5.31 -28.49
N ASP A 175 15.76 -3.99 -28.54
CA ASP A 175 16.90 -3.36 -29.22
C ASP A 175 18.22 -3.51 -28.46
N LYS A 176 18.18 -3.57 -27.12
CA LYS A 176 19.34 -3.97 -26.31
C LYS A 176 19.73 -5.43 -26.52
N GLN A 177 18.76 -6.34 -26.64
CA GLN A 177 19.00 -7.75 -27.00
C GLN A 177 19.65 -7.88 -28.39
N LYS A 178 19.17 -7.11 -29.38
CA LYS A 178 19.77 -7.07 -30.73
C LYS A 178 21.16 -6.43 -30.76
N SER A 179 21.40 -5.37 -29.99
CA SER A 179 22.71 -4.71 -29.93
C SER A 179 23.76 -5.56 -29.20
N GLN A 180 23.38 -6.31 -28.15
CA GLN A 180 24.26 -7.27 -27.50
C GLN A 180 24.66 -8.41 -28.46
N GLN A 181 23.76 -8.85 -29.33
CA GLN A 181 24.08 -9.82 -30.39
C GLN A 181 25.02 -9.27 -31.48
N GLN A 182 25.13 -7.95 -31.65
CA GLN A 182 26.00 -7.33 -32.66
C GLN A 182 27.40 -6.97 -32.15
N THR A 183 27.65 -7.00 -30.84
CA THR A 183 28.98 -6.68 -30.27
C THR A 183 29.82 -7.91 -29.89
N GLU A 184 29.26 -9.12 -29.98
CA GLU A 184 29.97 -10.39 -29.71
C GLU A 184 30.57 -11.04 -30.97
N ASP A 185 30.91 -10.26 -32.00
CA ASP A 185 31.65 -10.76 -33.18
C ASP A 185 33.18 -10.61 -32.99
N VAL A 186 33.67 -10.90 -31.78
CA VAL A 186 35.10 -11.09 -31.50
C VAL A 186 35.30 -12.43 -30.82
N THR A 187 35.50 -13.45 -31.65
CA THR A 187 36.20 -14.72 -31.41
C THR A 187 36.33 -15.15 -29.94
N LEU A 188 35.26 -15.69 -29.36
CA LEU A 188 35.38 -16.61 -28.23
C LEU A 188 34.94 -17.98 -28.73
N GLU A 189 35.84 -18.96 -28.58
CA GLU A 189 35.61 -20.36 -28.88
C GLU A 189 34.23 -20.77 -28.34
N GLN A 190 33.33 -21.14 -29.26
CA GLN A 190 32.01 -21.63 -28.91
C GLN A 190 32.16 -22.76 -27.89
N PRO A 191 31.59 -22.66 -26.68
CA PRO A 191 31.36 -23.85 -25.88
C PRO A 191 30.45 -24.72 -26.74
N THR A 192 30.93 -25.92 -27.06
CA THR A 192 30.21 -26.98 -27.78
C THR A 192 28.74 -26.91 -27.42
N LYS A 193 27.86 -26.62 -28.40
CA LYS A 193 26.41 -26.61 -28.21
C LYS A 193 26.03 -27.84 -27.40
N ILE A 194 25.63 -27.65 -26.15
CA ILE A 194 25.03 -28.71 -25.36
C ILE A 194 23.80 -29.14 -26.16
N PRO A 195 23.69 -30.41 -26.57
CA PRO A 195 22.56 -30.86 -27.37
C PRO A 195 21.27 -30.51 -26.64
N TYR A 196 20.30 -29.99 -27.40
CA TYR A 196 18.96 -29.66 -26.93
C TYR A 196 18.42 -30.81 -26.08
N ASN A 197 18.28 -30.57 -24.78
CA ASN A 197 17.70 -31.51 -23.84
C ASN A 197 16.21 -31.15 -23.68
N PRO A 198 15.27 -31.94 -24.24
CA PRO A 198 13.83 -31.69 -24.11
C PRO A 198 13.34 -31.71 -22.65
N ASP A 199 14.14 -32.18 -21.71
CA ASP A 199 13.83 -32.20 -20.27
C ASP A 199 14.28 -30.95 -19.50
N ALA A 200 15.05 -30.04 -20.12
CA ALA A 200 15.67 -28.91 -19.42
C ALA A 200 14.74 -27.70 -19.20
N GLY A 201 13.46 -27.79 -19.59
CA GLY A 201 12.52 -26.66 -19.55
C GLY A 201 11.29 -26.84 -18.66
N ARG A 202 11.11 -28.00 -18.01
CA ARG A 202 9.95 -28.24 -17.14
C ARG A 202 10.36 -28.12 -15.67
N PRO A 203 9.61 -27.37 -14.83
CA PRO A 203 9.83 -27.38 -13.40
C PRO A 203 9.78 -28.82 -12.88
N LYS A 204 10.87 -29.29 -12.26
CA LYS A 204 10.93 -30.60 -11.62
C LYS A 204 10.86 -30.42 -10.11
N PHE A 205 10.19 -31.34 -9.42
CA PHE A 205 10.19 -31.33 -7.96
C PHE A 205 11.62 -31.47 -7.43
N ASN A 206 11.95 -30.67 -6.42
CA ASN A 206 13.22 -30.81 -5.72
C ASN A 206 13.18 -32.09 -4.88
N HIS A 207 14.00 -33.07 -5.24
CA HIS A 207 14.05 -34.41 -4.64
C HIS A 207 14.29 -34.39 -3.13
N GLN A 208 14.90 -33.32 -2.60
CA GLN A 208 15.14 -33.16 -1.17
C GLN A 208 13.85 -32.93 -0.36
N TYR A 209 12.80 -32.37 -0.98
CA TYR A 209 11.58 -31.97 -0.29
C TYR A 209 10.35 -32.78 -0.73
N ILE A 210 10.53 -33.80 -1.57
CA ILE A 210 9.42 -34.59 -2.11
C ILE A 210 8.66 -35.31 -0.99
N ASP A 211 9.36 -35.89 -0.02
CA ASP A 211 8.71 -36.66 1.05
C ASP A 211 7.95 -35.76 2.04
N ASP A 212 8.52 -34.59 2.38
CA ASP A 212 7.85 -33.57 3.21
C ASP A 212 6.60 -33.02 2.51
N PHE A 213 6.73 -32.71 1.21
CA PHE A 213 5.60 -32.26 0.40
C PHE A 213 4.51 -33.33 0.31
N LEU A 214 4.87 -34.60 0.09
CA LEU A 214 3.93 -35.71 0.09
C LEU A 214 3.20 -35.86 1.44
N GLN A 215 3.91 -35.68 2.56
CA GLN A 215 3.30 -35.74 3.88
C GLN A 215 2.29 -34.61 4.09
N LEU A 216 2.60 -33.40 3.62
CA LEU A 216 1.70 -32.25 3.71
C LEU A 216 0.41 -32.47 2.91
N ILE A 217 0.52 -32.97 1.68
CA ILE A 217 -0.64 -33.07 0.78
C ILE A 217 -1.48 -34.33 1.04
N LYS A 218 -0.91 -35.40 1.62
CA LYS A 218 -1.64 -36.64 1.92
C LYS A 218 -2.88 -36.42 2.79
N THR A 219 -2.90 -35.38 3.63
CA THR A 219 -4.06 -35.05 4.47
C THR A 219 -5.29 -34.62 3.68
N TYR A 220 -5.13 -34.26 2.41
CA TYR A 220 -6.20 -33.79 1.52
C TYR A 220 -6.70 -34.86 0.55
N PHE A 221 -6.20 -36.10 0.64
CA PHE A 221 -6.62 -37.20 -0.22
C PHE A 221 -7.07 -38.40 0.63
N SER A 222 -7.94 -39.22 0.07
CA SER A 222 -8.27 -40.53 0.67
C SER A 222 -7.08 -41.49 0.58
N GLU A 223 -6.96 -42.41 1.54
CA GLU A 223 -5.84 -43.35 1.62
C GLU A 223 -5.66 -44.21 0.34
N GLU A 224 -6.77 -44.49 -0.35
CA GLU A 224 -6.81 -45.22 -1.62
C GLU A 224 -6.03 -44.53 -2.76
N HIS A 225 -5.83 -43.21 -2.66
CA HIS A 225 -5.14 -42.40 -3.66
C HIS A 225 -3.67 -42.14 -3.34
N PHE A 226 -3.18 -42.53 -2.15
CA PHE A 226 -1.81 -42.21 -1.71
C PHE A 226 -0.72 -42.81 -2.58
N ASN A 227 -0.90 -44.05 -3.04
CA ASN A 227 0.07 -44.72 -3.89
C ASN A 227 0.16 -44.07 -5.28
N GLN A 228 -0.98 -43.67 -5.84
CA GLN A 228 -1.03 -42.99 -7.14
C GLN A 228 -0.44 -41.57 -7.05
N LEU A 229 -0.70 -40.86 -5.95
CA LEU A 229 -0.14 -39.54 -5.68
C LEU A 229 1.38 -39.58 -5.50
N ALA A 230 1.89 -40.59 -4.79
CA ALA A 230 3.33 -40.79 -4.62
C ALA A 230 4.03 -41.11 -5.94
N ALA A 231 3.43 -41.94 -6.79
CA ALA A 231 3.97 -42.29 -8.11
C ALA A 231 4.00 -41.06 -9.05
N LEU A 232 2.95 -40.25 -9.04
CA LEU A 232 2.90 -38.99 -9.81
C LEU A 232 4.02 -38.02 -9.41
N ILE A 233 4.26 -37.83 -8.11
CA ILE A 233 5.23 -36.83 -7.65
C ILE A 233 6.68 -37.35 -7.73
N LYS A 234 6.92 -38.63 -7.47
CA LYS A 234 8.27 -39.22 -7.46
C LYS A 234 8.76 -39.62 -8.85
N SER A 235 7.84 -40.01 -9.73
CA SER A 235 8.19 -40.70 -10.98
C SER A 235 7.46 -40.13 -12.20
N ASP A 236 6.69 -39.05 -12.04
CA ASP A 236 5.89 -38.40 -13.10
C ASP A 236 4.92 -39.39 -13.79
N GLU A 237 4.50 -40.42 -13.05
CA GLU A 237 3.58 -41.45 -13.56
C GLU A 237 2.15 -40.93 -13.53
N GLN A 238 1.44 -41.06 -14.66
CA GLN A 238 0.04 -40.67 -14.73
C GLN A 238 -0.82 -41.59 -13.85
N PRO A 239 -1.70 -41.04 -12.99
CA PRO A 239 -2.53 -41.85 -12.12
C PRO A 239 -3.57 -42.63 -12.95
N ALA A 240 -3.83 -43.88 -12.57
CA ALA A 240 -4.80 -44.74 -13.24
C ALA A 240 -6.25 -44.27 -13.08
N SER A 241 -6.52 -43.46 -12.07
CA SER A 241 -7.81 -42.87 -11.77
C SER A 241 -7.65 -41.41 -11.36
N GLN A 242 -8.68 -40.59 -11.58
CA GLN A 242 -8.67 -39.20 -11.13
C GLN A 242 -8.46 -39.13 -9.62
N LEU A 243 -7.46 -38.36 -9.18
CA LEU A 243 -7.21 -38.11 -7.76
C LEU A 243 -8.26 -37.14 -7.24
N ILE A 244 -9.02 -37.55 -6.23
CA ILE A 244 -10.11 -36.76 -5.65
C ILE A 244 -9.66 -36.21 -4.30
N PHE A 245 -9.82 -34.90 -4.11
CA PHE A 245 -9.60 -34.24 -2.83
C PHE A 245 -10.74 -34.58 -1.87
N SER A 246 -10.40 -34.98 -0.64
CA SER A 246 -11.34 -35.29 0.44
C SER A 246 -11.74 -34.06 1.24
#